data_AF-A0A3M0L2T7-F1
#
_entry.id   AF-A0A3M0L2T7-F1
#
_cell.length_a   1.000
_cell.length_b   1.000
_cell.length_c   1.000
_cell.angle_alpha   90.00
_cell.angle_beta   90.00
_cell.angle_gamma   90.00
#
_symmetry.space_group_name_H-M   'P 1'
#
loop_
_entity.id
_entity.type
_entity.pdbx_description
1 polymer ?
#
loop_
_entity_poly.entity_id
_entity_poly.type
_entity_poly.pdbx_seq_one_letter_code
_entity_poly.pdbx_strand_id
1 'polypeptide(L)'
;MAPLPNIFEQAKLSHQLFHQNAPGLVRRFHLTREQAKAIVAACPSCSQHAVPTLHVGVNPRGLRSCEVWETDVTHFPQFGRQKYVHVSVDTFSGAVFASAHTGEKAGDVIKHLIHAFSFMGIPKELKTDNGPAYKSRELCSFLQQWGVEHKTGIPHSPTGQAMVERTHGTIKRVLHQQQRVLKTETPAVRLVKALFTINFLNCSFEGLNPPIIRRFGASSLYSIREKPPVMVRDPESGRTEGPHDLVTWGCGYACLSTPTGPRWIPSKWVRPYVPKGSGSGKVNSPQVTEAAWRRKRKT
;
A
#
# COMPACT_ATOMS: atom_id res chain seq x y z
N MET A 1 -10.82 39.72 9.29
CA MET A 1 -10.51 38.30 9.01
C MET A 1 -11.50 37.80 7.98
N ALA A 2 -11.05 37.20 6.88
CA ALA A 2 -11.98 36.56 5.94
C ALA A 2 -12.65 35.34 6.61
N PRO A 3 -13.97 35.12 6.43
CA PRO A 3 -14.64 33.97 7.01
C PRO A 3 -14.08 32.68 6.43
N LEU A 4 -13.86 31.68 7.30
CA LEU A 4 -13.39 30.36 6.85
C LEU A 4 -14.43 29.74 5.90
N PRO A 5 -14.02 29.16 4.75
CA PRO A 5 -14.94 28.49 3.84
C PRO A 5 -15.67 27.34 4.54
N ASN A 6 -16.84 26.95 4.03
CA ASN A 6 -17.50 25.75 4.53
C ASN A 6 -16.64 24.49 4.30
N ILE A 7 -16.95 23.40 5.02
CA ILE A 7 -16.15 22.16 5.00
C ILE A 7 -15.99 21.59 3.57
N PHE A 8 -17.03 21.69 2.75
CA PHE A 8 -17.01 21.20 1.37
C PHE A 8 -16.05 22.00 0.49
N GLU A 9 -16.06 23.33 0.60
CA GLU A 9 -15.11 24.20 -0.11
C GLU A 9 -13.69 24.04 0.42
N GLN A 10 -13.50 23.84 1.73
CA GLN A 10 -12.18 23.48 2.28
C GLN A 10 -11.66 22.15 1.68
N ALA A 11 -12.54 21.15 1.53
CA ALA A 11 -12.18 19.87 0.92
C ALA A 11 -11.80 20.02 -0.56
N LYS A 12 -12.50 20.87 -1.32
CA LYS A 12 -12.15 21.20 -2.71
C LYS A 12 -10.80 21.90 -2.80
N LEU A 13 -10.55 22.92 -1.97
CA LEU A 13 -9.27 23.63 -1.94
C LEU A 13 -8.13 22.66 -1.59
N SER A 14 -8.34 21.80 -0.60
CA SER A 14 -7.37 20.78 -0.23
C SER A 14 -7.10 19.80 -1.39
N HIS A 15 -8.15 19.32 -2.08
CA HIS A 15 -8.00 18.45 -3.25
C HIS A 15 -7.31 19.14 -4.43
N GLN A 16 -7.56 20.43 -4.65
CA GLN A 16 -6.88 21.21 -5.69
C GLN A 16 -5.37 21.33 -5.44
N LEU A 17 -4.96 21.39 -4.18
CA LEU A 17 -3.54 21.50 -3.80
C LEU A 17 -2.83 20.15 -3.82
N PHE A 18 -3.44 19.12 -3.23
CA PHE A 18 -2.76 17.86 -2.95
C PHE A 18 -3.23 16.68 -3.79
N HIS A 19 -4.39 16.78 -4.42
CA HIS A 19 -5.04 15.72 -5.20
C HIS A 19 -5.24 14.40 -4.42
N GLN A 20 -5.49 14.50 -3.11
CA GLN A 20 -5.80 13.33 -2.28
C GLN A 20 -7.08 12.63 -2.72
N ASN A 21 -7.14 11.32 -2.51
CA ASN A 21 -8.23 10.48 -2.98
C ASN A 21 -9.53 10.65 -2.15
N ALA A 22 -10.63 10.13 -2.67
CA ALA A 22 -11.94 10.24 -2.03
C ALA A 22 -11.98 9.68 -0.58
N PRO A 23 -11.40 8.50 -0.27
CA PRO A 23 -11.28 8.04 1.11
C PRO A 23 -10.56 9.02 2.03
N GLY A 24 -9.49 9.68 1.55
CA GLY A 24 -8.76 10.70 2.29
C GLY A 24 -9.61 11.91 2.62
N LEU A 25 -10.42 12.37 1.65
CA LEU A 25 -11.38 13.47 1.85
C LEU A 25 -12.46 13.10 2.87
N VAL A 26 -13.02 11.90 2.78
CA VAL A 26 -14.00 11.39 3.76
C VAL A 26 -13.41 11.41 5.16
N ARG A 27 -12.19 10.89 5.34
CA ARG A 27 -11.55 10.86 6.66
C ARG A 27 -11.27 12.25 7.21
N ARG A 28 -10.75 13.17 6.40
CA ARG A 28 -10.27 14.48 6.88
C ARG A 28 -11.40 15.49 7.08
N PHE A 29 -12.42 15.46 6.22
CA PHE A 29 -13.47 16.47 6.17
C PHE A 29 -14.85 15.91 6.53
N HIS A 30 -14.94 14.63 6.92
CA HIS A 30 -16.20 13.98 7.30
C HIS A 30 -17.30 14.06 6.23
N LEU A 31 -16.90 14.11 4.95
CA LEU A 31 -17.81 14.13 3.80
C LEU A 31 -18.43 12.75 3.56
N THR A 32 -19.57 12.72 2.87
CA THR A 32 -20.11 11.46 2.35
C THR A 32 -19.21 10.92 1.23
N ARG A 33 -19.31 9.61 0.96
CA ARG A 33 -18.52 8.97 -0.11
C ARG A 33 -18.88 9.56 -1.47
N GLU A 34 -20.14 9.91 -1.66
CA GLU A 34 -20.69 10.50 -2.87
C GLU A 34 -20.12 11.90 -3.10
N GLN A 35 -20.12 12.75 -2.06
CA GLN A 35 -19.52 14.08 -2.10
C GLN A 35 -18.03 14.03 -2.41
N ALA A 36 -17.28 13.18 -1.71
CA ALA A 36 -15.85 13.05 -1.93
C ALA A 36 -15.51 12.54 -3.35
N LYS A 37 -16.28 11.58 -3.87
CA LYS A 37 -16.14 11.11 -5.25
C LYS A 37 -16.46 12.20 -6.26
N ALA A 38 -17.49 13.01 -6.01
CA ALA A 38 -17.84 14.13 -6.89
C ALA A 38 -16.72 15.17 -6.98
N ILE A 39 -16.06 15.50 -5.86
CA ILE A 39 -14.89 16.41 -5.85
C ILE A 39 -13.77 15.86 -6.73
N VAL A 40 -13.42 14.57 -6.57
CA VAL A 40 -12.35 13.93 -7.36
C VAL A 40 -12.72 13.84 -8.83
N ALA A 41 -13.97 13.49 -9.15
CA ALA A 41 -14.46 13.37 -10.52
C ALA A 41 -14.49 14.72 -11.27
N ALA A 42 -14.77 15.81 -10.55
CA ALA A 42 -14.76 17.17 -11.10
C ALA A 42 -13.33 17.71 -11.34
N CYS A 43 -12.29 17.04 -10.86
CA CYS A 43 -10.91 17.50 -10.98
C CYS A 43 -10.29 17.07 -12.33
N PRO A 44 -9.93 18.01 -13.23
CA PRO A 44 -9.41 17.68 -14.56
C PRO A 44 -8.09 16.88 -14.52
N SER A 45 -7.23 17.18 -13.53
CA SER A 45 -5.98 16.46 -13.34
C SER A 45 -6.22 15.00 -12.94
N CYS A 46 -7.27 14.72 -12.17
CA CYS A 46 -7.58 13.38 -11.67
C CYS A 46 -8.36 12.54 -12.68
N SER A 47 -9.24 13.15 -13.48
CA SER A 47 -10.03 12.43 -14.50
C SER A 47 -9.18 11.88 -15.65
N GLN A 48 -8.08 12.56 -15.98
CA GLN A 48 -7.14 12.14 -17.05
C GLN A 48 -6.23 10.97 -16.66
N HIS A 49 -6.07 10.70 -15.36
CA HIS A 49 -5.14 9.68 -14.87
C HIS A 49 -5.92 8.58 -14.15
N ALA A 50 -6.42 7.62 -14.93
CA ALA A 50 -7.14 6.46 -14.41
C ALA A 50 -6.30 5.66 -13.41
N VAL A 51 -6.96 5.09 -12.39
CA VAL A 51 -6.31 4.16 -11.46
C VAL A 51 -6.10 2.84 -12.21
N PRO A 52 -4.85 2.33 -12.30
CA PRO A 52 -4.61 1.04 -12.94
C PRO A 52 -5.43 -0.07 -12.28
N THR A 53 -5.92 -1.00 -13.10
CA THR A 53 -6.58 -2.23 -12.65
C THR A 53 -5.63 -3.03 -11.74
N LEU A 54 -6.14 -3.49 -10.60
CA LEU A 54 -5.37 -4.33 -9.67
C LEU A 54 -5.04 -5.68 -10.33
N HIS A 55 -3.75 -5.98 -10.52
CA HIS A 55 -3.32 -7.31 -10.97
C HIS A 55 -3.65 -8.38 -9.92
N VAL A 56 -4.22 -9.50 -10.38
CA VAL A 56 -4.69 -10.65 -9.58
C VAL A 56 -3.52 -11.56 -9.19
N GLY A 57 -2.45 -10.99 -8.63
CA GLY A 57 -1.30 -11.70 -8.07
C GLY A 57 -1.23 -11.51 -6.56
N VAL A 58 -0.88 -12.56 -5.83
CA VAL A 58 -0.60 -12.49 -4.40
C VAL A 58 0.91 -12.52 -4.19
N ASN A 59 1.45 -11.39 -3.74
CA ASN A 59 2.84 -11.28 -3.34
C ASN A 59 2.93 -11.45 -1.81
N PRO A 60 3.77 -12.35 -1.28
CA PRO A 60 4.04 -12.46 0.15
C PRO A 60 4.55 -11.15 0.73
N ARG A 61 3.93 -10.70 1.83
CA ARG A 61 4.25 -9.43 2.49
C ARG A 61 4.73 -9.68 3.92
N GLY A 62 5.36 -8.68 4.52
CA GLY A 62 5.54 -8.63 5.96
C GLY A 62 4.19 -8.75 6.67
N LEU A 63 4.19 -9.42 7.82
CA LEU A 63 3.06 -9.50 8.75
C LEU A 63 3.07 -8.35 9.74
N ARG A 64 4.18 -7.60 9.82
CA ARG A 64 4.34 -6.41 10.65
C ARG A 64 5.06 -5.31 9.89
N SER A 65 4.87 -4.08 10.37
CA SER A 65 5.60 -2.90 9.89
C SER A 65 7.11 -3.09 10.00
N CYS A 66 7.86 -2.70 8.96
CA CYS A 66 9.32 -2.88 8.89
C CYS A 66 9.81 -4.33 9.01
N GLU A 67 8.98 -5.28 8.63
CA GLU A 67 9.45 -6.65 8.45
C GLU A 67 10.08 -6.82 7.07
N VAL A 68 9.35 -6.49 6.01
CA VAL A 68 9.80 -6.65 4.62
C VAL A 68 9.55 -5.37 3.84
N TRP A 69 10.61 -4.81 3.27
CA TRP A 69 10.53 -3.72 2.31
C TRP A 69 10.81 -4.21 0.89
N GLU A 70 10.17 -3.60 -0.10
CA GLU A 70 10.56 -3.70 -1.50
C GLU A 70 11.20 -2.39 -1.94
N THR A 71 12.35 -2.45 -2.59
CA THR A 71 13.05 -1.28 -3.13
C THR A 71 13.41 -1.46 -4.59
N ASP A 72 13.17 -0.42 -5.38
CA ASP A 72 13.44 -0.39 -6.81
C ASP A 72 13.63 1.06 -7.30
N VAL A 73 14.09 1.22 -8.54
CA VAL A 73 14.25 2.52 -9.20
C VAL A 73 13.23 2.67 -10.33
N THR A 74 12.66 3.86 -10.44
CA THR A 74 11.87 4.24 -11.61
C THR A 74 12.36 5.54 -12.22
N HIS A 75 12.07 5.74 -13.50
CA HIS A 75 12.45 6.96 -14.20
C HIS A 75 11.30 7.94 -14.31
N PHE A 76 11.56 9.19 -13.95
CA PHE A 76 10.68 10.31 -14.19
C PHE A 76 11.44 11.41 -14.98
N PRO A 77 11.41 11.35 -16.33
CA PRO A 77 12.24 12.20 -17.19
C PRO A 77 12.11 13.70 -16.94
N GLN A 78 10.97 14.16 -16.42
CA GLN A 78 10.70 15.56 -16.12
C GLN A 78 11.59 16.13 -15.00
N PHE A 79 12.29 15.29 -14.25
CA PHE A 79 13.30 15.71 -13.28
C PHE A 79 14.70 15.90 -13.90
N GLY A 80 14.83 15.75 -15.22
CA GLY A 80 16.07 15.99 -15.95
C GLY A 80 17.18 15.06 -15.47
N ARG A 81 18.28 15.65 -14.97
CA ARG A 81 19.41 14.87 -14.42
C ARG A 81 19.00 14.02 -13.22
N GLN A 82 18.01 14.44 -12.43
CA GLN A 82 17.53 13.73 -11.25
C GLN A 82 16.38 12.75 -11.55
N LYS A 83 16.31 12.23 -12.80
CA LYS A 83 15.21 11.35 -13.24
C LYS A 83 15.14 10.01 -12.52
N TYR A 84 16.21 9.59 -11.84
CA TYR A 84 16.32 8.30 -11.17
C TYR A 84 15.66 8.39 -9.79
N VAL A 85 14.40 7.98 -9.72
CA VAL A 85 13.62 8.01 -8.48
C VAL A 85 13.74 6.65 -7.83
N HIS A 86 14.53 6.57 -6.76
CA HIS A 86 14.65 5.39 -5.91
C HIS A 86 13.45 5.35 -4.97
N VAL A 87 12.82 4.19 -4.82
CA VAL A 87 11.57 4.01 -4.07
C VAL A 87 11.69 2.80 -3.15
N SER A 88 11.40 2.99 -1.87
CA SER A 88 11.22 1.92 -0.88
C SER A 88 9.78 1.89 -0.39
N VAL A 89 9.22 0.70 -0.24
CA VAL A 89 7.85 0.48 0.22
C VAL A 89 7.82 -0.56 1.34
N ASP A 90 7.22 -0.21 2.47
CA ASP A 90 6.90 -1.19 3.52
C ASP A 90 5.72 -2.06 3.06
N THR A 91 5.95 -3.34 2.83
CA THR A 91 4.95 -4.24 2.23
C THR A 91 3.73 -4.44 3.13
N PHE A 92 3.89 -4.31 4.45
CA PHE A 92 2.79 -4.40 5.41
C PHE A 92 1.93 -3.13 5.44
N SER A 93 2.53 -1.99 5.81
CA SER A 93 1.77 -0.74 6.00
C SER A 93 1.46 0.01 4.71
N GLY A 94 2.16 -0.32 3.61
CA GLY A 94 2.13 0.41 2.35
C GLY A 94 2.73 1.80 2.45
N ALA A 95 3.49 2.11 3.51
CA ALA A 95 4.22 3.37 3.62
C ALA A 95 5.34 3.41 2.56
N VAL A 96 5.53 4.57 1.96
CA VAL A 96 6.43 4.76 0.82
C VAL A 96 7.43 5.84 1.13
N PHE A 97 8.70 5.61 0.79
CA PHE A 97 9.68 6.66 0.70
C PHE A 97 10.27 6.69 -0.71
N ALA A 98 10.56 7.88 -1.22
CA ALA A 98 11.21 8.04 -2.50
C ALA A 98 12.20 9.21 -2.49
N SER A 99 13.28 9.09 -3.22
CA SER A 99 14.22 10.19 -3.44
C SER A 99 14.72 10.22 -4.87
N ALA A 100 14.94 11.42 -5.40
CA ALA A 100 15.38 11.67 -6.77
C ALA A 100 16.91 11.84 -6.80
N HIS A 101 17.58 11.07 -7.65
CA HIS A 101 19.04 10.99 -7.76
C HIS A 101 19.50 11.15 -9.20
N THR A 102 20.80 11.40 -9.38
CA THR A 102 21.44 11.54 -10.70
C THR A 102 21.92 10.22 -11.30
N GLY A 103 21.71 9.11 -10.61
CA GLY A 103 22.13 7.78 -11.04
C GLY A 103 21.51 6.65 -10.22
N GLU A 104 21.98 5.45 -10.53
CA GLU A 104 21.52 4.19 -9.94
C GLU A 104 22.68 3.42 -9.32
N LYS A 105 23.80 4.07 -9.01
CA LYS A 105 24.97 3.38 -8.45
C LYS A 105 24.69 2.97 -7.01
N ALA A 106 25.48 2.04 -6.46
CA ALA A 106 25.38 1.59 -5.07
C ALA A 106 25.37 2.77 -4.08
N GLY A 107 26.24 3.77 -4.27
CA GLY A 107 26.23 4.98 -3.46
C GLY A 107 24.93 5.81 -3.54
N ASP A 108 24.22 5.81 -4.67
CA ASP A 108 22.91 6.48 -4.80
C ASP A 108 21.82 5.68 -4.04
N VAL A 109 21.85 4.34 -4.16
CA VAL A 109 20.97 3.43 -3.41
C VAL A 109 21.18 3.59 -1.90
N ILE A 110 22.43 3.64 -1.43
CA ILE A 110 22.76 3.82 -0.01
C ILE A 110 22.25 5.16 0.50
N LYS A 111 22.47 6.26 -0.23
CA LYS A 111 21.91 7.58 0.13
C LYS A 111 20.39 7.54 0.23
N HIS A 112 19.72 6.86 -0.70
CA HIS A 112 18.28 6.65 -0.63
C HIS A 112 17.88 5.89 0.64
N LEU A 113 18.53 4.77 0.93
CA LEU A 113 18.21 3.92 2.08
C LEU A 113 18.45 4.63 3.41
N ILE A 114 19.49 5.45 3.55
CA ILE A 114 19.72 6.26 4.76
C ILE A 114 18.53 7.18 5.04
N HIS A 115 18.02 7.87 4.01
CA HIS A 115 16.84 8.73 4.15
C HIS A 115 15.55 7.90 4.37
N ALA A 116 15.44 6.74 3.75
CA ALA A 116 14.30 5.84 3.95
C ALA A 116 14.27 5.32 5.39
N PHE A 117 15.42 4.94 5.95
CA PHE A 117 15.57 4.46 7.32
C PHE A 117 15.22 5.52 8.35
N SER A 118 15.58 6.78 8.11
CA SER A 118 15.20 7.88 8.99
C SER A 118 13.69 8.18 8.94
N PHE A 119 13.07 8.05 7.77
CA PHE A 119 11.64 8.36 7.60
C PHE A 119 10.71 7.21 8.05
N MET A 120 11.03 5.96 7.70
CA MET A 120 10.17 4.80 7.91
C MET A 120 10.72 3.82 8.95
N GLY A 121 11.92 3.99 9.48
CA GLY A 121 12.61 3.02 10.35
C GLY A 121 13.40 1.98 9.55
N ILE A 122 14.02 1.01 10.22
CA ILE A 122 14.91 0.03 9.58
C ILE A 122 14.13 -1.29 9.37
N PRO A 123 14.07 -1.84 8.15
CA PRO A 123 13.43 -3.12 7.90
C PRO A 123 14.28 -4.31 8.39
N LYS A 124 13.64 -5.45 8.66
CA LYS A 124 14.38 -6.71 8.85
C LYS A 124 14.90 -7.26 7.54
N GLU A 125 14.08 -7.19 6.49
CA GLU A 125 14.40 -7.72 5.16
C GLU A 125 14.16 -6.65 4.08
N LEU A 126 15.13 -6.52 3.17
CA LEU A 126 15.05 -5.68 1.98
C LEU A 126 15.02 -6.58 0.74
N LYS A 127 13.94 -6.47 -0.04
CA LYS A 127 13.79 -7.13 -1.33
C LYS A 127 14.09 -6.16 -2.47
N THR A 128 14.98 -6.56 -3.38
CA THR A 128 15.34 -5.77 -4.58
C THR A 128 15.36 -6.64 -5.82
N ASP A 129 15.54 -6.02 -6.99
CA ASP A 129 15.83 -6.76 -8.22
C ASP A 129 17.29 -7.25 -8.22
N ASN A 130 17.70 -7.83 -9.36
CA ASN A 130 19.06 -8.32 -9.58
C ASN A 130 20.00 -7.26 -10.18
N GLY A 131 19.64 -5.98 -10.13
CA GLY A 131 20.42 -4.88 -10.68
C GLY A 131 21.85 -4.83 -10.10
N PRO A 132 22.83 -4.35 -10.89
CA PRO A 132 24.25 -4.38 -10.51
C PRO A 132 24.54 -3.58 -9.23
N ALA A 133 23.78 -2.50 -8.99
CA ALA A 133 23.90 -1.71 -7.77
C ALA A 133 23.53 -2.52 -6.52
N TYR A 134 22.50 -3.36 -6.62
CA TYR A 134 22.02 -4.18 -5.52
C TYR A 134 22.91 -5.39 -5.25
N LYS A 135 23.67 -5.84 -6.24
CA LYS A 135 24.68 -6.91 -6.09
C LYS A 135 26.06 -6.41 -5.67
N SER A 136 26.22 -5.11 -5.47
CA SER A 136 27.51 -4.53 -5.11
C SER A 136 27.97 -4.95 -3.71
N ARG A 137 29.29 -5.14 -3.55
CA ARG A 137 29.89 -5.39 -2.23
C ARG A 137 29.63 -4.24 -1.27
N GLU A 138 29.63 -3.01 -1.78
CA GLU A 138 29.36 -1.79 -1.02
C GLU A 138 27.96 -1.84 -0.37
N LEU A 139 26.91 -2.14 -1.14
CA LEU A 139 25.56 -2.25 -0.59
C LEU A 139 25.43 -3.43 0.37
N CYS A 140 26.03 -4.57 0.05
CA CYS A 140 26.00 -5.75 0.92
C CYS A 140 26.61 -5.44 2.30
N SER A 141 27.79 -4.80 2.34
CA SER A 141 28.42 -4.37 3.59
C SER A 141 27.58 -3.34 4.34
N PHE A 142 26.96 -2.38 3.65
CA PHE A 142 26.06 -1.43 4.27
C PHE A 142 24.87 -2.13 4.93
N LEU A 143 24.14 -3.00 4.22
CA LEU A 143 22.98 -3.71 4.78
C LEU A 143 23.36 -4.60 5.97
N GLN A 144 24.51 -5.26 5.90
CA GLN A 144 25.03 -6.07 7.01
C GLN A 144 25.29 -5.23 8.26
N GLN A 145 25.88 -4.04 8.12
CA GLN A 145 26.12 -3.12 9.26
C GLN A 145 24.82 -2.65 9.92
N TRP A 146 23.75 -2.50 9.13
CA TRP A 146 22.43 -2.10 9.63
C TRP A 146 21.56 -3.30 10.08
N GLY A 147 22.09 -4.53 10.01
CA GLY A 147 21.37 -5.74 10.39
C GLY A 147 20.18 -6.07 9.49
N VAL A 148 20.22 -5.66 8.22
CA VAL A 148 19.15 -5.88 7.24
C VAL A 148 19.49 -7.08 6.36
N GLU A 149 18.60 -8.06 6.31
CA GLU A 149 18.72 -9.21 5.40
C GLU A 149 18.38 -8.77 3.97
N HIS A 150 19.25 -9.06 3.01
CA HIS A 150 19.03 -8.71 1.60
C HIS A 150 18.56 -9.94 0.81
N LYS A 151 17.41 -9.83 0.14
CA LYS A 151 16.92 -10.83 -0.80
C LYS A 151 16.74 -10.24 -2.19
N THR A 152 17.44 -10.82 -3.16
CA THR A 152 17.20 -10.50 -4.58
C THR A 152 16.08 -11.37 -5.13
N GLY A 153 15.18 -10.78 -5.92
CA GLY A 153 14.13 -11.53 -6.60
C GLY A 153 14.68 -12.60 -7.57
N ILE A 154 13.84 -13.55 -7.96
CA ILE A 154 14.16 -14.45 -9.09
C ILE A 154 14.03 -13.63 -10.38
N PRO A 155 15.05 -13.62 -11.28
CA PRO A 155 14.92 -12.96 -12.58
C PRO A 155 13.63 -13.39 -13.28
N HIS A 156 12.88 -12.41 -13.81
CA HIS A 156 11.63 -12.64 -14.57
C HIS A 156 10.45 -13.27 -13.79
N SER A 157 10.47 -13.29 -12.45
CA SER A 157 9.27 -13.66 -11.67
C SER A 157 8.42 -12.41 -11.37
N PRO A 158 7.25 -12.23 -12.01
CA PRO A 158 6.41 -11.03 -11.86
C PRO A 158 5.81 -10.86 -10.45
N THR A 159 6.03 -11.81 -9.55
CA THR A 159 5.38 -11.85 -8.24
C THR A 159 6.16 -11.12 -7.16
N GLY A 160 7.50 -11.02 -7.27
CA GLY A 160 8.38 -10.62 -6.15
C GLY A 160 8.48 -9.12 -5.85
N GLN A 161 8.14 -8.25 -6.81
CA GLN A 161 8.29 -6.78 -6.71
C GLN A 161 7.02 -6.01 -7.11
N ALA A 162 5.87 -6.70 -7.10
CA ALA A 162 4.62 -6.12 -7.56
C ALA A 162 4.13 -4.94 -6.70
N MET A 163 4.61 -4.78 -5.46
CA MET A 163 4.21 -3.64 -4.62
C MET A 163 4.96 -2.37 -4.98
N VAL A 164 6.27 -2.47 -5.21
CA VAL A 164 7.07 -1.31 -5.62
C VAL A 164 6.70 -0.85 -7.05
N GLU A 165 6.41 -1.76 -7.97
CA GLU A 165 5.92 -1.41 -9.32
C GLU A 165 4.57 -0.65 -9.30
N ARG A 166 3.61 -1.10 -8.48
CA ARG A 166 2.34 -0.36 -8.29
C ARG A 166 2.59 1.01 -7.67
N THR A 167 3.56 1.10 -6.78
CA THR A 167 3.97 2.35 -6.16
C THR A 167 4.60 3.29 -7.18
N HIS A 168 5.38 2.80 -8.14
CA HIS A 168 5.89 3.62 -9.27
C HIS A 168 4.75 4.29 -10.02
N GLY A 169 3.72 3.52 -10.42
CA GLY A 169 2.55 4.07 -11.08
C GLY A 169 1.81 5.09 -10.22
N THR A 170 1.72 4.87 -8.91
CA THR A 170 1.08 5.80 -7.97
C THR A 170 1.85 7.10 -7.81
N ILE A 171 3.17 7.05 -7.63
CA ILE A 171 4.04 8.23 -7.52
C ILE A 171 3.95 9.06 -8.81
N LYS A 172 4.14 8.43 -9.97
CA LYS A 172 4.08 9.12 -11.27
C LYS A 172 2.72 9.78 -11.47
N ARG A 173 1.62 9.08 -11.16
CA ARG A 173 0.27 9.64 -11.23
C ARG A 173 0.11 10.88 -10.36
N VAL A 174 0.52 10.83 -9.10
CA VAL A 174 0.40 11.99 -8.19
C VAL A 174 1.27 13.16 -8.67
N LEU A 175 2.49 12.88 -9.14
CA LEU A 175 3.38 13.89 -9.72
C LEU A 175 2.79 14.58 -10.95
N HIS A 176 2.08 13.83 -11.82
CA HIS A 176 1.37 14.39 -12.96
C HIS A 176 0.15 15.19 -12.53
N GLN A 177 -0.64 14.69 -11.56
CA GLN A 177 -1.81 15.40 -11.04
C GLN A 177 -1.44 16.76 -10.46
N GLN A 178 -0.36 16.80 -9.65
CA GLN A 178 0.16 18.01 -9.01
C GLN A 178 0.99 18.90 -9.95
N GLN A 179 1.26 18.48 -11.20
CA GLN A 179 2.16 19.18 -12.12
C GLN A 179 1.72 20.63 -12.38
N ARG A 180 0.41 20.91 -12.42
CA ARG A 180 -0.12 22.25 -12.65
C ARG A 180 0.22 23.22 -11.51
N VAL A 181 0.22 22.74 -10.28
CA VAL A 181 0.45 23.55 -9.07
C VAL A 181 1.95 23.68 -8.77
N LEU A 182 2.74 22.66 -9.11
CA LEU A 182 4.15 22.55 -8.70
C LEU A 182 5.15 22.67 -9.86
N LYS A 183 4.76 23.26 -10.99
CA LYS A 183 5.59 23.29 -12.22
C LYS A 183 6.96 23.94 -12.02
N THR A 184 7.02 24.98 -11.19
CA THR A 184 8.24 25.79 -10.94
C THR A 184 9.09 25.24 -9.79
N GLU A 185 8.62 24.20 -9.10
CA GLU A 185 9.27 23.65 -7.92
C GLU A 185 10.37 22.66 -8.29
N THR A 186 11.36 22.50 -7.40
CA THR A 186 12.44 21.54 -7.60
C THR A 186 11.92 20.09 -7.59
N PRO A 187 12.61 19.13 -8.25
CA PRO A 187 12.27 17.72 -8.19
C PRO A 187 12.05 17.18 -6.78
N ALA A 188 12.91 17.59 -5.84
CA ALA A 188 12.82 17.21 -4.43
C ALA A 188 11.51 17.69 -3.79
N VAL A 189 11.15 18.98 -3.97
CA VAL A 189 9.90 19.54 -3.41
C VAL A 189 8.68 18.86 -4.02
N ARG A 190 8.68 18.63 -5.34
CA ARG A 190 7.60 17.91 -6.03
C ARG A 190 7.42 16.49 -5.48
N LEU A 191 8.52 15.77 -5.27
CA LEU A 191 8.49 14.41 -4.75
C LEU A 191 8.03 14.37 -3.29
N VAL A 192 8.50 15.27 -2.44
CA VAL A 192 8.06 15.37 -1.03
C VAL A 192 6.57 15.67 -0.94
N LYS A 193 6.03 16.60 -1.75
CA LYS A 193 4.60 16.90 -1.80
C LYS A 193 3.78 15.69 -2.29
N ALA A 194 4.28 14.93 -3.27
CA ALA A 194 3.63 13.70 -3.72
C ALA A 194 3.63 12.61 -2.63
N LEU A 195 4.76 12.41 -1.94
CA LEU A 195 4.88 11.46 -0.82
C LEU A 195 4.00 11.86 0.35
N PHE A 196 3.83 13.16 0.62
CA PHE A 196 2.90 13.64 1.64
C PHE A 196 1.46 13.22 1.31
N THR A 197 1.02 13.44 0.06
CA THR A 197 -0.29 12.98 -0.39
C THR A 197 -0.44 11.47 -0.24
N ILE A 198 0.56 10.69 -0.65
CA ILE A 198 0.50 9.22 -0.61
C ILE A 198 0.45 8.69 0.83
N ASN A 199 1.31 9.18 1.71
CA ASN A 199 1.51 8.59 3.05
C ASN A 199 0.57 9.13 4.12
N PHE A 200 0.10 10.37 3.99
CA PHE A 200 -0.64 11.07 5.05
C PHE A 200 -2.09 11.38 4.67
N LEU A 201 -2.35 11.66 3.39
CA LEU A 201 -3.66 12.10 2.93
C LEU A 201 -4.48 11.00 2.28
N ASN A 202 -3.86 10.14 1.47
CA ASN A 202 -4.55 9.05 0.80
C ASN A 202 -4.89 7.92 1.77
N CYS A 203 -6.11 7.39 1.63
CA CYS A 203 -6.60 6.26 2.42
C CYS A 203 -7.25 5.21 1.52
N SER A 204 -7.69 4.07 2.07
CA SER A 204 -8.53 3.11 1.35
C SER A 204 -9.91 3.00 2.03
N PHE A 205 -10.93 2.53 1.30
CA PHE A 205 -12.26 2.38 1.90
C PHE A 205 -12.34 1.18 2.85
N GLU A 206 -11.43 0.23 2.72
CA GLU A 206 -11.27 -0.92 3.62
C GLU A 206 -10.67 -0.50 4.97
N GLY A 207 -9.88 0.56 4.98
CA GLY A 207 -9.30 1.15 6.18
C GLY A 207 -8.95 2.60 5.95
N LEU A 208 -9.64 3.50 6.65
CA LEU A 208 -9.41 4.94 6.54
C LEU A 208 -8.06 5.38 7.12
N ASN A 209 -7.29 4.49 7.76
CA ASN A 209 -5.95 4.85 8.21
C ASN A 209 -4.97 4.97 7.02
N PRO A 210 -4.29 6.12 6.86
CA PRO A 210 -3.29 6.31 5.84
C PRO A 210 -2.04 5.46 6.15
N PRO A 211 -1.16 5.23 5.16
CA PRO A 211 0.00 4.37 5.32
C PRO A 211 0.87 4.67 6.55
N ILE A 212 1.12 5.95 6.84
CA ILE A 212 1.97 6.35 7.97
C ILE A 212 1.38 5.95 9.33
N ILE A 213 0.06 5.97 9.47
CA ILE A 213 -0.62 5.56 10.70
C ILE A 213 -0.59 4.04 10.83
N ARG A 214 -0.68 3.29 9.73
CA ARG A 214 -0.49 1.84 9.76
C ARG A 214 0.95 1.45 10.09
N ARG A 215 1.92 2.29 9.68
CA ARG A 215 3.34 2.10 9.93
C ARG A 215 3.70 2.25 11.41
N PHE A 216 3.29 3.36 12.03
CA PHE A 216 3.67 3.71 13.41
C PHE A 216 2.58 3.47 14.45
N GLY A 217 1.34 3.21 14.02
CA GLY A 217 0.26 2.82 14.91
C GLY A 217 0.62 1.52 15.62
N ALA A 218 0.37 1.47 16.92
CA ALA A 218 0.47 0.22 17.67
C ALA A 218 -0.34 -0.85 16.93
N SER A 219 0.25 -2.03 16.75
CA SER A 219 -0.38 -3.18 16.11
C SER A 219 -1.68 -3.64 16.77
N SER A 220 -2.32 -2.90 17.70
CA SER A 220 -3.55 -3.29 18.40
C SER A 220 -4.78 -3.43 17.51
N LEU A 221 -4.77 -2.93 16.27
CA LEU A 221 -5.79 -3.27 15.25
C LEU A 221 -5.48 -4.59 14.52
N TYR A 222 -4.25 -5.08 14.61
CA TYR A 222 -3.78 -6.35 14.06
C TYR A 222 -3.36 -7.37 15.13
N SER A 223 -3.42 -7.02 16.43
CA SER A 223 -3.45 -7.99 17.51
C SER A 223 -4.59 -8.91 17.16
N ILE A 224 -4.27 -10.19 17.03
CA ILE A 224 -5.15 -11.26 16.57
C ILE A 224 -6.46 -11.17 17.37
N ARG A 225 -7.44 -10.37 16.90
CA ARG A 225 -8.84 -10.66 17.16
C ARG A 225 -9.03 -11.97 16.45
N GLU A 226 -9.37 -13.03 17.17
CA GLU A 226 -9.65 -14.35 16.57
C GLU A 226 -10.48 -14.14 15.31
N LYS A 227 -9.82 -14.25 14.15
CA LYS A 227 -10.49 -14.09 12.88
C LYS A 227 -11.18 -15.43 12.63
N PRO A 228 -12.42 -15.42 12.14
CA PRO A 228 -13.13 -16.66 11.92
C PRO A 228 -12.28 -17.56 11.01
N PRO A 229 -12.17 -18.85 11.32
CA PRO A 229 -11.43 -19.77 10.49
C PRO A 229 -11.96 -19.74 9.06
N VAL A 230 -11.11 -20.10 8.10
CA VAL A 230 -11.45 -20.04 6.69
C VAL A 230 -11.22 -21.37 5.99
N MET A 231 -12.07 -21.63 4.99
CA MET A 231 -11.87 -22.68 4.01
C MET A 231 -11.15 -22.10 2.80
N VAL A 232 -10.25 -22.88 2.23
CA VAL A 232 -9.38 -22.50 1.13
C VAL A 232 -9.58 -23.48 0.01
N ARG A 233 -9.86 -23.00 -1.19
CA ARG A 233 -9.78 -23.85 -2.37
C ARG A 233 -8.34 -23.87 -2.86
N ASP A 234 -7.73 -25.04 -3.01
CA ASP A 234 -6.35 -25.17 -3.48
C ASP A 234 -6.26 -25.02 -5.02
N PRO A 235 -5.31 -24.22 -5.56
CA PRO A 235 -5.14 -24.02 -7.01
C PRO A 235 -4.81 -25.21 -7.84
N GLU A 236 -4.03 -26.10 -7.26
CA GLU A 236 -3.45 -27.19 -8.03
C GLU A 236 -4.39 -28.40 -7.99
N SER A 237 -5.00 -28.69 -6.84
CA SER A 237 -5.91 -29.83 -6.68
C SER A 237 -7.40 -29.50 -6.85
N GLY A 238 -7.79 -28.22 -6.79
CA GLY A 238 -9.18 -27.77 -6.82
C GLY A 238 -10.01 -28.15 -5.59
N ARG A 239 -9.41 -28.85 -4.62
CA ARG A 239 -10.04 -29.32 -3.38
C ARG A 239 -10.19 -28.18 -2.38
N THR A 240 -11.14 -28.31 -1.46
CA THR A 240 -11.33 -27.34 -0.39
C THR A 240 -10.69 -27.86 0.89
N GLU A 241 -9.68 -27.14 1.39
CA GLU A 241 -8.89 -27.44 2.58
C GLU A 241 -9.29 -26.48 3.73
N GLY A 242 -9.15 -26.95 4.97
CA GLY A 242 -9.45 -26.18 6.18
C GLY A 242 -10.31 -26.96 7.19
N PRO A 243 -10.71 -26.33 8.31
CA PRO A 243 -10.55 -24.90 8.63
C PRO A 243 -9.09 -24.51 8.95
N HIS A 244 -8.65 -23.35 8.43
CA HIS A 244 -7.36 -22.74 8.76
C HIS A 244 -7.54 -21.41 9.50
N ASP A 245 -6.62 -21.09 10.41
CA ASP A 245 -6.61 -19.82 11.12
C ASP A 245 -6.22 -18.68 10.18
N LEU A 246 -7.03 -17.62 10.17
CA LEU A 246 -6.82 -16.47 9.31
C LEU A 246 -5.94 -15.42 10.01
N VAL A 247 -4.76 -15.14 9.44
CA VAL A 247 -3.85 -14.10 9.94
C VAL A 247 -4.30 -12.73 9.42
N THR A 248 -4.49 -12.57 8.11
CA THR A 248 -4.97 -11.32 7.51
C THR A 248 -5.72 -11.50 6.19
N TRP A 249 -6.58 -10.55 5.84
CA TRP A 249 -7.36 -10.55 4.60
C TRP A 249 -7.43 -9.12 4.06
N GLY A 250 -7.01 -8.92 2.82
CA GLY A 250 -7.11 -7.64 2.11
C GLY A 250 -7.63 -7.77 0.67
N CYS A 251 -7.57 -6.68 -0.09
CA CYS A 251 -8.02 -6.67 -1.49
C CYS A 251 -7.15 -7.59 -2.35
N GLY A 252 -7.70 -8.74 -2.73
CA GLY A 252 -7.06 -9.69 -3.64
C GLY A 252 -6.23 -10.79 -2.95
N TYR A 253 -6.05 -10.74 -1.63
CA TYR A 253 -5.20 -11.69 -0.89
C TYR A 253 -5.74 -12.04 0.50
N ALA A 254 -5.31 -13.18 1.01
CA ALA A 254 -5.44 -13.60 2.40
C ALA A 254 -4.17 -14.33 2.85
N CYS A 255 -3.85 -14.25 4.14
CA CYS A 255 -2.74 -14.97 4.77
C CYS A 255 -3.30 -15.88 5.86
N LEU A 256 -2.87 -17.13 5.84
CA LEU A 256 -3.29 -18.19 6.75
C LEU A 256 -2.14 -18.61 7.63
N SER A 257 -2.43 -19.08 8.84
CA SER A 257 -1.45 -19.77 9.68
C SER A 257 -1.48 -21.26 9.32
N THR A 258 -0.36 -21.82 8.86
CA THR A 258 -0.19 -23.27 8.69
C THR A 258 0.91 -23.78 9.63
N PRO A 259 0.99 -25.09 9.94
CA PRO A 259 2.05 -25.64 10.78
C PRO A 259 3.46 -25.36 10.26
N THR A 260 3.60 -25.11 8.96
CA THR A 260 4.85 -24.77 8.26
C THR A 260 5.12 -23.26 8.16
N GLY A 261 4.24 -22.40 8.69
CA GLY A 261 4.36 -20.95 8.66
C GLY A 261 3.20 -20.23 7.96
N PRO A 262 3.31 -18.91 7.69
CA PRO A 262 2.26 -18.15 7.03
C PRO A 262 2.14 -18.48 5.53
N ARG A 263 0.94 -18.87 5.07
CA ARG A 263 0.63 -19.16 3.65
C ARG A 263 -0.22 -18.04 3.04
N TRP A 264 0.29 -17.37 2.00
CA TRP A 264 -0.42 -16.32 1.26
C TRP A 264 -1.19 -16.89 0.06
N ILE A 265 -2.49 -16.56 -0.05
CA ILE A 265 -3.40 -17.12 -1.07
C ILE A 265 -4.30 -16.02 -1.66
N PRO A 266 -4.68 -16.08 -2.95
CA PRO A 266 -5.66 -15.18 -3.54
C PRO A 266 -6.98 -15.16 -2.77
N SER A 267 -7.47 -13.97 -2.42
CA SER A 267 -8.72 -13.83 -1.64
C SER A 267 -9.93 -14.42 -2.33
N LYS A 268 -9.91 -14.50 -3.67
CA LYS A 268 -10.96 -15.13 -4.48
C LYS A 268 -11.21 -16.58 -4.07
N TRP A 269 -10.23 -17.24 -3.46
CA TRP A 269 -10.22 -18.67 -3.16
C TRP A 269 -10.38 -18.99 -1.68
N VAL A 270 -10.53 -17.95 -0.85
CA VAL A 270 -10.75 -18.06 0.58
C VAL A 270 -12.23 -17.78 0.87
N ARG A 271 -12.82 -18.54 1.80
CA ARG A 271 -14.21 -18.40 2.26
C ARG A 271 -14.26 -18.50 3.78
N PRO A 272 -15.02 -17.64 4.49
CA PRO A 272 -15.25 -17.82 5.92
C PRO A 272 -15.88 -19.18 6.21
N TYR A 273 -15.34 -19.90 7.19
CA TYR A 273 -15.95 -21.11 7.74
C TYR A 273 -16.98 -20.70 8.80
N VAL A 274 -18.20 -21.21 8.67
CA VAL A 274 -19.24 -21.09 9.68
C VAL A 274 -19.46 -22.50 10.23
N PRO A 275 -19.18 -22.76 11.53
CA PRO A 275 -19.48 -24.03 12.14
C PRO A 275 -20.98 -24.32 11.97
N LYS A 276 -21.33 -25.50 11.46
CA LYS A 276 -22.72 -25.95 11.48
C LYS A 276 -23.08 -26.27 12.92
N GLY A 277 -23.73 -25.34 13.60
CA GLY A 277 -24.30 -25.60 14.93
C GLY A 277 -25.41 -26.63 14.82
N SER A 278 -25.28 -27.71 15.59
CA SER A 278 -26.43 -28.51 16.03
C SER A 278 -27.41 -27.61 16.78
N GLY A 279 -28.65 -27.51 16.30
CA GLY A 279 -29.85 -27.18 17.09
C GLY A 279 -29.90 -25.85 17.85
N SER A 280 -30.78 -24.96 17.39
CA SER A 280 -31.52 -23.94 18.16
C SER A 280 -30.76 -22.94 19.05
N GLY A 281 -30.70 -21.70 18.58
CA GLY A 281 -30.44 -20.52 19.41
C GLY A 281 -30.14 -19.31 18.55
N LYS A 282 -31.08 -18.37 18.42
CA LYS A 282 -30.89 -17.11 17.68
C LYS A 282 -29.71 -16.33 18.29
N VAL A 283 -28.53 -16.44 17.69
CA VAL A 283 -27.44 -15.48 17.90
C VAL A 283 -27.63 -14.37 16.86
N ASN A 284 -28.36 -13.32 17.25
CA ASN A 284 -28.37 -12.06 16.52
C ASN A 284 -27.01 -11.36 16.72
N SER A 285 -26.00 -11.73 15.92
CA SER A 285 -24.77 -10.94 15.85
C SER A 285 -24.94 -9.83 14.78
N PRO A 286 -24.66 -8.55 15.11
CA PRO A 286 -24.82 -7.42 14.17
C PRO A 286 -23.93 -7.53 12.91
N GLN A 287 -22.88 -8.36 12.97
CA GLN A 287 -21.93 -8.55 11.86
C GLN A 287 -22.46 -9.52 10.80
N VAL A 288 -23.32 -10.47 11.18
CA VAL A 288 -23.94 -11.42 10.24
C VAL A 288 -25.02 -10.74 9.40
N THR A 289 -25.75 -9.79 9.98
CA THR A 289 -26.73 -8.97 9.24
C THR A 289 -26.05 -8.02 8.26
N GLU A 290 -24.87 -7.47 8.59
CA GLU A 290 -24.12 -6.59 7.67
C GLU A 290 -23.53 -7.34 6.46
N ALA A 291 -23.05 -8.58 6.67
CA ALA A 291 -22.57 -9.44 5.59
C ALA A 291 -23.72 -9.91 4.66
N ALA A 292 -24.89 -10.19 5.22
CA ALA A 292 -26.10 -10.52 4.46
C ALA A 292 -26.65 -9.30 3.69
N TRP A 293 -26.60 -8.10 4.27
CA TRP A 293 -27.04 -6.85 3.64
C TRP A 293 -26.22 -6.51 2.39
N ARG A 294 -24.90 -6.75 2.41
CA ARG A 294 -24.02 -6.53 1.24
C ARG A 294 -24.38 -7.39 0.03
N ARG A 295 -25.10 -8.51 0.22
CA ARG A 295 -25.53 -9.41 -0.85
C ARG A 295 -26.81 -8.94 -1.56
N LYS A 296 -27.74 -8.28 -0.86
CA LYS A 296 -29.02 -7.84 -1.44
C LYS A 296 -28.94 -6.62 -2.37
N ARG A 297 -27.83 -5.87 -2.38
CA ARG A 297 -27.63 -4.71 -3.27
C ARG A 297 -26.91 -5.04 -4.59
N LYS A 298 -26.61 -6.32 -4.86
CA LYS A 298 -25.92 -6.78 -6.07
C LYS A 298 -26.74 -7.76 -6.93
N THR A 299 -28.05 -7.79 -6.71
CA THR A 299 -29.03 -8.36 -7.64
C THR A 299 -29.88 -7.23 -8.18
#